data_AF-A0A3B9A807-F1
#
_entry.id   AF-A0A3B9A807-F1
#
_cell.length_a   1.000
_cell.length_b   1.000
_cell.length_c   1.000
_cell.angle_alpha   90.00
_cell.angle_beta   90.00
_cell.angle_gamma   90.00
#
_symmetry.space_group_name_H-M   'P 1'
#
loop_
_entity.id
_entity.type
_entity.pdbx_description
1 polymer ?
#
loop_
_entity_poly.entity_id
_entity_poly.type
_entity_poly.pdbx_seq_one_letter_code
_entity_poly.pdbx_strand_id
1 'polypeptide(L)'
;MNIMDVDFAWTAVAFILTLLTLSYLLGDNPLFRLAAYLFVGVSAGYIAIILLNEVITPRLIVPLIFGSPAEKLLALVPTVLSVLLLFKLSPRLTTLGNPSMAFLVGSGAAVIISGAVSGTLFGQIGAAIQPFALSQSGSNLGAGGQLLAAVFLLIGTVSTLIYFQFSARRNAAQQTSRTAPVQMAAFVGQIFIAIALGALYAGILAAALTALIERFDFLRTAIQTFLP
;
A
#
# COMPACT_ATOMS: atom_id res chain seq x y z
N MET A 1 -11.92 28.47 -25.04
CA MET A 1 -12.21 28.39 -23.59
C MET A 1 -11.01 29.00 -22.90
N ASN A 2 -11.17 30.14 -22.22
CA ASN A 2 -10.02 30.82 -21.61
C ASN A 2 -9.51 29.98 -20.45
N ILE A 3 -8.19 29.98 -20.22
CA ILE A 3 -7.55 29.22 -19.13
C ILE A 3 -8.20 29.57 -17.78
N MET A 4 -8.57 30.83 -17.59
CA MET A 4 -9.29 31.32 -16.40
C MET A 4 -10.67 30.66 -16.18
N ASP A 5 -11.41 30.32 -17.25
CA ASP A 5 -12.72 29.67 -17.14
C ASP A 5 -12.56 28.20 -16.69
N VAL A 6 -11.50 27.55 -17.14
CA VAL A 6 -11.19 26.15 -16.82
C VAL A 6 -10.76 26.03 -15.36
N ASP A 7 -9.89 26.93 -14.89
CA ASP A 7 -9.44 26.96 -13.50
C ASP A 7 -10.61 27.20 -12.54
N PHE A 8 -11.50 28.15 -12.87
CA PHE A 8 -12.71 28.42 -12.09
C PHE A 8 -13.63 27.18 -11.99
N ALA A 9 -13.86 26.49 -13.12
CA ALA A 9 -14.67 25.28 -13.14
C ALA A 9 -14.07 24.16 -12.27
N TRP A 10 -12.75 23.93 -12.34
CA TRP A 10 -12.07 22.95 -11.51
C TRP A 10 -12.10 23.31 -10.03
N THR A 11 -11.92 24.60 -9.69
CA THR A 11 -12.07 25.07 -8.31
C THR A 11 -13.48 24.83 -7.78
N ALA A 12 -14.52 25.07 -8.58
CA ALA A 12 -15.91 24.81 -8.19
C ALA A 12 -16.17 23.31 -7.96
N VAL A 13 -15.69 22.45 -8.84
CA VAL A 13 -15.80 20.98 -8.66
C VAL A 13 -15.07 20.54 -7.39
N ALA A 14 -13.84 20.99 -7.19
CA ALA A 14 -13.05 20.65 -5.99
C ALA A 14 -13.71 21.18 -4.70
N PHE A 15 -14.31 22.36 -4.73
CA PHE A 15 -15.07 22.94 -3.63
C PHE A 15 -16.27 22.06 -3.24
N ILE A 16 -17.11 21.69 -4.23
CA ILE A 16 -18.27 20.83 -4.01
C ILE A 16 -17.85 19.46 -3.45
N LEU A 17 -16.85 18.81 -4.06
CA LEU A 17 -16.36 17.51 -3.59
C LEU A 17 -15.79 17.58 -2.17
N THR A 18 -15.09 18.67 -1.83
CA THR A 18 -14.57 18.89 -0.47
C THR A 18 -15.70 19.03 0.54
N LEU A 19 -16.75 19.79 0.22
CA LEU A 19 -17.93 19.92 1.06
C LEU A 19 -18.67 18.59 1.25
N LEU A 20 -18.89 17.83 0.16
CA LEU A 20 -19.54 16.51 0.24
C LEU A 20 -18.75 15.56 1.14
N THR A 21 -17.42 15.61 1.07
CA THR A 21 -16.55 14.77 1.91
C THR A 21 -16.59 15.19 3.37
N LEU A 22 -16.51 16.50 3.65
CA LEU A 22 -16.61 17.04 5.02
C LEU A 22 -17.99 16.86 5.65
N SER A 23 -19.03 16.65 4.84
CA SER A 23 -20.37 16.31 5.31
C SER A 23 -20.37 15.08 6.23
N TYR A 24 -19.39 14.19 6.13
CA TYR A 24 -19.22 13.06 7.05
C TYR A 24 -19.10 13.47 8.53
N LEU A 25 -18.60 14.68 8.83
CA LEU A 25 -18.48 15.18 10.20
C LEU A 25 -19.86 15.35 10.87
N LEU A 26 -20.91 15.55 10.09
CA LEU A 26 -22.31 15.67 10.54
C LEU A 26 -23.00 14.30 10.68
N GLY A 27 -22.28 13.20 10.47
CA GLY A 27 -22.80 11.84 10.45
C GLY A 27 -22.90 11.24 9.04
N ASP A 28 -23.43 10.02 8.96
CA ASP A 28 -23.61 9.29 7.71
C ASP A 28 -24.81 9.85 6.92
N ASN A 29 -24.50 10.66 5.90
CA ASN A 29 -25.48 11.32 5.04
C ASN A 29 -25.35 10.87 3.57
N PRO A 30 -26.42 10.99 2.77
CA PRO A 30 -26.37 10.61 1.36
C PRO A 30 -25.34 11.41 0.55
N LEU A 31 -25.01 12.63 0.97
CA LEU A 31 -24.04 13.51 0.33
C LEU A 31 -22.62 12.95 0.38
N PHE A 32 -22.18 12.50 1.56
CA PHE A 32 -20.89 11.83 1.72
C PHE A 32 -20.84 10.52 0.93
N ARG A 33 -21.90 9.71 0.99
CA ARG A 33 -21.98 8.46 0.23
C ARG A 33 -21.86 8.69 -1.28
N LEU A 34 -22.46 9.75 -1.80
CA LEU A 34 -22.34 10.13 -3.21
C LEU A 34 -20.88 10.45 -3.58
N ALA A 35 -20.17 11.23 -2.76
CA ALA A 35 -18.75 11.49 -3.00
C ALA A 35 -17.90 10.21 -2.95
N ALA A 36 -18.17 9.32 -1.99
CA ALA A 36 -17.48 8.04 -1.88
C ALA A 36 -17.75 7.13 -3.09
N TYR A 37 -19.00 6.99 -3.52
CA TYR A 37 -19.35 6.19 -4.70
C TYR A 37 -18.78 6.77 -5.99
N LEU A 38 -18.78 8.09 -6.14
CA LEU A 38 -18.15 8.76 -7.28
C LEU A 38 -16.64 8.48 -7.29
N PHE A 39 -15.96 8.63 -6.16
CA PHE A 39 -14.53 8.37 -6.04
C PHE A 39 -14.17 6.91 -6.37
N VAL A 40 -14.91 5.95 -5.81
CA VAL A 40 -14.72 4.51 -6.09
C VAL A 40 -15.02 4.21 -7.56
N GLY A 41 -16.09 4.77 -8.12
CA GLY A 41 -16.48 4.59 -9.52
C GLY A 41 -15.44 5.12 -10.49
N VAL A 42 -14.93 6.34 -10.27
CA VAL A 42 -13.86 6.93 -11.09
C VAL A 42 -12.57 6.12 -10.97
N SER A 43 -12.20 5.67 -9.77
CA SER A 43 -11.01 4.84 -9.55
C SER A 43 -11.12 3.50 -10.29
N ALA A 44 -12.27 2.82 -10.18
CA ALA A 44 -12.52 1.57 -10.88
C ALA A 44 -12.55 1.76 -12.41
N GLY A 45 -13.18 2.83 -12.90
CA GLY A 45 -13.23 3.17 -14.32
C GLY A 45 -11.84 3.46 -14.90
N TYR A 46 -11.02 4.22 -14.19
CA TYR A 46 -9.64 4.50 -14.59
C TYR A 46 -8.82 3.22 -14.72
N ILE A 47 -8.88 2.34 -13.71
CA ILE A 47 -8.20 1.05 -13.75
C ILE A 47 -8.73 0.18 -14.90
N ALA A 48 -10.04 0.16 -15.14
CA ALA A 48 -10.64 -0.61 -16.23
C ALA A 48 -10.11 -0.14 -17.60
N ILE A 49 -10.02 1.17 -17.83
CA ILE A 49 -9.48 1.75 -19.07
C ILE A 49 -8.00 1.38 -19.24
N ILE A 50 -7.19 1.46 -18.17
CA ILE A 50 -5.79 1.03 -18.22
C ILE A 50 -5.71 -0.46 -18.58
N LEU A 51 -6.48 -1.32 -17.92
CA LEU A 51 -6.46 -2.76 -18.21
C LEU A 51 -6.87 -3.03 -19.66
N LEU A 52 -7.88 -2.32 -20.19
CA LEU A 52 -8.31 -2.50 -21.58
C LEU A 52 -7.22 -2.11 -22.57
N ASN A 53 -6.57 -0.96 -22.37
CA ASN A 53 -5.60 -0.41 -23.32
C ASN A 53 -4.20 -1.01 -23.17
N GLU A 54 -3.74 -1.25 -21.95
CA GLU A 54 -2.36 -1.65 -21.66
C GLU A 54 -2.19 -3.16 -21.48
N VAL A 55 -3.29 -3.88 -21.21
CA VAL A 55 -3.23 -5.32 -20.93
C VAL A 55 -4.06 -6.12 -21.93
N ILE A 56 -5.38 -5.94 -21.96
CA ILE A 56 -6.29 -6.79 -22.73
C ILE A 56 -6.05 -6.61 -24.22
N THR A 57 -6.04 -5.37 -24.72
CA THR A 57 -5.82 -5.11 -26.16
C THR A 57 -4.46 -5.63 -26.64
N PRO A 58 -3.31 -5.19 -26.08
CA PRO A 58 -2.00 -5.56 -26.60
C PRO A 58 -1.60 -7.00 -26.27
N ARG A 59 -2.05 -7.59 -25.16
CA ARG A 59 -1.64 -8.94 -24.75
C ARG A 59 -2.62 -10.04 -25.12
N LEU A 60 -3.89 -9.71 -25.39
CA LEU A 60 -4.90 -10.70 -25.75
C LEU A 60 -5.42 -10.48 -27.17
N ILE A 61 -6.01 -9.32 -27.46
CA ILE A 61 -6.75 -9.10 -28.71
C ILE A 61 -5.82 -9.03 -29.94
N VAL A 62 -4.81 -8.16 -29.89
CA VAL A 62 -3.86 -7.96 -30.99
C VAL A 62 -3.12 -9.25 -31.37
N PRO A 63 -2.50 -10.01 -30.45
CA PRO A 63 -1.78 -11.24 -30.81
C PRO A 63 -2.73 -12.35 -31.30
N LEU A 64 -3.98 -12.41 -30.84
CA LEU A 64 -4.95 -13.40 -31.35
C LEU A 64 -5.31 -13.16 -32.82
N ILE A 65 -5.47 -11.90 -33.21
CA ILE A 65 -5.95 -11.54 -34.55
C ILE A 65 -4.78 -11.44 -35.53
N PHE A 66 -3.74 -10.69 -35.16
CA PHE A 66 -2.65 -10.29 -36.06
C PHE A 66 -1.31 -10.95 -35.74
N GLY A 67 -1.21 -11.70 -34.64
CA GLY A 67 0.05 -12.25 -34.16
C GLY A 67 0.59 -13.43 -34.97
N SER A 68 1.88 -13.69 -34.80
CA SER A 68 2.57 -14.87 -35.33
C SER A 68 2.03 -16.17 -34.69
N PRO A 69 2.27 -17.37 -35.28
CA PRO A 69 1.80 -18.63 -34.69
C PRO A 69 2.27 -18.85 -33.24
N ALA A 70 3.46 -18.37 -32.89
CA ALA A 70 3.99 -18.44 -31.52
C ALA A 70 3.25 -17.49 -30.56
N GLU A 71 2.98 -16.26 -30.99
CA GLU A 71 2.24 -15.27 -30.20
C GLU A 71 0.79 -15.71 -29.98
N LYS A 72 0.15 -16.30 -30.99
CA LYS A 72 -1.19 -16.88 -30.88
C LYS A 72 -1.23 -17.99 -29.83
N LEU A 73 -0.21 -18.86 -29.80
CA LEU A 73 -0.12 -19.94 -28.83
C LEU A 73 0.05 -19.42 -27.39
N LEU A 74 0.84 -18.35 -27.21
CA LEU A 74 1.00 -17.70 -25.90
C LEU A 74 -0.27 -16.97 -25.44
N ALA A 75 -0.99 -16.31 -26.35
CA ALA A 75 -2.25 -15.62 -26.05
C ALA A 75 -3.44 -16.59 -25.86
N LEU A 76 -3.33 -17.82 -26.34
CA LEU A 76 -4.35 -18.85 -26.19
C LEU A 76 -4.53 -19.26 -24.72
N VAL A 77 -3.44 -19.39 -23.97
CA VAL A 77 -3.47 -19.75 -22.54
C VAL A 77 -4.33 -18.78 -21.71
N PRO A 78 -4.07 -17.44 -21.69
CA PRO A 78 -4.91 -16.50 -20.96
C PRO A 78 -6.33 -16.41 -21.52
N THR A 79 -6.54 -16.63 -22.83
CA THR A 79 -7.89 -16.67 -23.41
C THR A 79 -8.70 -17.83 -22.84
N VAL A 80 -8.13 -19.03 -22.83
CA VAL A 80 -8.79 -20.23 -22.26
C VAL A 80 -9.05 -20.04 -20.78
N LEU A 81 -8.07 -19.54 -20.01
CA LEU A 81 -8.27 -19.28 -18.57
C LEU A 81 -9.35 -18.22 -18.33
N SER A 82 -9.47 -17.21 -19.19
CA SER A 82 -10.51 -16.18 -19.10
C SER A 82 -11.90 -16.76 -19.38
N VAL A 83 -12.04 -17.61 -20.40
CA VAL A 83 -13.31 -18.30 -20.69
C VAL A 83 -13.69 -19.26 -19.56
N LEU A 84 -12.72 -20.03 -19.04
CA LEU A 84 -12.94 -20.93 -17.90
C LEU A 84 -13.41 -20.16 -16.65
N LEU A 85 -12.93 -18.94 -16.46
CA LEU A 85 -13.36 -18.08 -15.35
C LEU A 85 -14.84 -17.69 -15.46
N LEU A 86 -15.36 -17.44 -16.67
CA LEU A 86 -16.77 -17.12 -16.87
C LEU A 86 -17.70 -18.25 -16.39
N PHE A 87 -17.25 -19.50 -16.39
CA PHE A 87 -18.03 -20.62 -15.87
C PHE A 87 -18.30 -20.57 -14.37
N LYS A 88 -17.59 -19.73 -13.61
CA LYS A 88 -17.92 -19.46 -12.20
C LYS A 88 -19.23 -18.67 -12.00
N LEU A 89 -19.77 -18.01 -13.02
CA LEU A 89 -21.08 -17.35 -12.91
C LEU A 89 -22.23 -18.36 -12.75
N SER A 90 -22.04 -19.63 -13.14
CA SER A 90 -23.05 -20.67 -13.02
C SER A 90 -22.69 -21.68 -11.93
N PRO A 91 -23.62 -21.98 -10.98
CA PRO A 91 -23.40 -22.98 -9.94
C PRO A 91 -23.06 -24.38 -10.47
N ARG A 92 -23.50 -24.71 -11.70
CA ARG A 92 -23.32 -26.04 -12.30
C ARG A 92 -21.96 -26.25 -12.95
N LEU A 93 -21.30 -25.18 -13.41
CA LEU A 93 -20.04 -25.24 -14.15
C LEU A 93 -18.85 -24.70 -13.34
N THR A 94 -19.05 -24.36 -12.07
CA THR A 94 -18.02 -23.77 -11.20
C THR A 94 -16.73 -24.57 -11.13
N THR A 95 -16.79 -25.90 -11.24
CA THR A 95 -15.59 -26.77 -11.13
C THR A 95 -14.61 -26.54 -12.28
N LEU A 96 -15.10 -26.17 -13.47
CA LEU A 96 -14.26 -25.87 -14.63
C LEU A 96 -13.50 -24.53 -14.46
N GLY A 97 -14.01 -23.62 -13.63
CA GLY A 97 -13.35 -22.35 -13.31
C GLY A 97 -12.28 -22.44 -12.22
N ASN A 98 -12.15 -23.58 -11.54
CA ASN A 98 -11.19 -23.73 -10.44
C ASN A 98 -9.72 -23.55 -10.86
N PRO A 99 -9.24 -24.07 -12.01
CA PRO A 99 -7.87 -23.85 -12.45
C PRO A 99 -7.56 -22.36 -12.70
N SER A 100 -8.51 -21.62 -13.30
CA SER A 100 -8.35 -20.18 -13.53
C SER A 100 -8.24 -19.40 -12.20
N MET A 101 -9.08 -19.75 -11.22
CA MET A 101 -8.99 -19.16 -9.88
C MET A 101 -7.71 -19.53 -9.14
N ALA A 102 -7.25 -20.77 -9.25
CA ALA A 102 -5.98 -21.20 -8.66
C ALA A 102 -4.81 -20.40 -9.26
N PHE A 103 -4.82 -20.19 -10.57
CA PHE A 103 -3.83 -19.35 -11.25
C PHE A 103 -3.91 -17.89 -10.79
N LEU A 104 -5.09 -17.28 -10.72
CA LEU A 104 -5.26 -15.90 -10.26
C LEU A 104 -4.82 -15.69 -8.81
N VAL A 105 -5.21 -16.58 -7.90
CA VAL A 105 -4.82 -16.50 -6.49
C VAL A 105 -3.32 -16.76 -6.33
N GLY A 106 -2.78 -17.77 -7.03
CA GLY A 106 -1.35 -18.10 -6.98
C GLY A 106 -0.45 -16.97 -7.52
N SER A 107 -0.80 -16.43 -8.69
CA SER A 107 -0.09 -15.28 -9.29
C SER A 107 -0.25 -14.02 -8.45
N GLY A 108 -1.45 -13.73 -7.94
CA GLY A 108 -1.68 -12.60 -7.03
C GLY A 108 -0.86 -12.71 -5.75
N ALA A 109 -0.84 -13.89 -5.11
CA ALA A 109 -0.01 -14.15 -3.94
C ALA A 109 1.48 -13.99 -4.27
N ALA A 110 1.95 -14.51 -5.40
CA ALA A 110 3.33 -14.36 -5.84
C ALA A 110 3.72 -12.89 -6.06
N VAL A 111 2.85 -12.09 -6.69
CA VAL A 111 3.07 -10.64 -6.89
C VAL A 111 3.10 -9.90 -5.55
N ILE A 112 2.19 -10.21 -4.62
CA ILE A 112 2.18 -9.59 -3.30
C ILE A 112 3.45 -9.93 -2.52
N ILE A 113 3.84 -11.21 -2.49
CA ILE A 113 5.06 -11.65 -1.80
C ILE A 113 6.29 -11.00 -2.45
N SER A 114 6.41 -11.02 -3.78
CA SER A 114 7.53 -10.41 -4.49
C SER A 114 7.59 -8.89 -4.28
N GLY A 115 6.43 -8.22 -4.34
CA GLY A 115 6.31 -6.79 -4.07
C GLY A 115 6.67 -6.44 -2.63
N ALA A 116 6.28 -7.25 -1.66
CA ALA A 116 6.68 -7.06 -0.26
C ALA A 116 8.18 -7.28 -0.07
N VAL A 117 8.76 -8.34 -0.64
CA VAL A 117 10.19 -8.64 -0.51
C VAL A 117 11.04 -7.55 -1.16
N SER A 118 10.76 -7.23 -2.43
CA SER A 118 11.55 -6.27 -3.20
C SER A 118 11.27 -4.82 -2.78
N GLY A 119 10.00 -4.48 -2.52
CA GLY A 119 9.59 -3.12 -2.19
C GLY A 119 9.82 -2.74 -0.73
N THR A 120 9.84 -3.72 0.20
CA THR A 120 10.05 -3.45 1.63
C THR A 120 11.30 -4.10 2.19
N LEU A 121 11.42 -5.44 2.14
CA LEU A 121 12.48 -6.14 2.87
C LEU A 121 13.88 -5.75 2.40
N PHE A 122 14.12 -5.70 1.09
CA PHE A 122 15.44 -5.29 0.60
C PHE A 122 15.79 -3.83 0.92
N GLY A 123 14.81 -2.94 0.84
CA GLY A 123 14.98 -1.55 1.26
C GLY A 123 15.32 -1.43 2.75
N GLN A 124 14.63 -2.19 3.60
CA GLN A 124 14.87 -2.21 5.05
C GLN A 124 16.21 -2.84 5.42
N ILE A 125 16.61 -3.93 4.75
CA ILE A 125 17.94 -4.55 4.92
C ILE A 125 19.02 -3.56 4.51
N GLY A 126 18.87 -2.90 3.36
CA GLY A 126 19.79 -1.86 2.90
C GLY A 126 19.92 -0.71 3.92
N ALA A 127 18.79 -0.19 4.40
CA ALA A 127 18.75 0.87 5.41
C ALA A 127 19.42 0.46 6.73
N ALA A 128 19.29 -0.80 7.14
CA ALA A 128 19.95 -1.33 8.32
C ALA A 128 21.48 -1.46 8.16
N ILE A 129 21.96 -1.68 6.94
CA ILE A 129 23.40 -1.79 6.63
C ILE A 129 24.07 -0.41 6.48
N GLN A 130 23.35 0.60 5.99
CA GLN A 130 23.91 1.94 5.71
C GLN A 130 24.72 2.55 6.87
N PRO A 131 24.27 2.51 8.14
CA PRO A 131 25.04 3.06 9.25
C PRO A 131 26.41 2.40 9.47
N PHE A 132 26.56 1.13 9.05
CA PHE A 132 27.81 0.36 9.17
C PHE A 132 28.80 0.62 8.02
N ALA A 133 28.38 1.28 6.93
CA ALA A 133 29.26 1.68 5.85
C ALA A 133 30.08 2.92 6.27
N LEU A 134 31.11 2.70 7.09
CA LEU A 134 32.01 3.72 7.66
C LEU A 134 32.83 4.49 6.60
N SER A 135 32.82 4.03 5.35
CA SER A 135 33.77 4.42 4.31
C SER A 135 33.34 5.61 3.44
N GLN A 136 32.14 6.19 3.64
CA GLN A 136 31.61 7.25 2.74
C GLN A 136 31.36 8.61 3.41
N SER A 137 31.61 8.75 4.71
CA SER A 137 31.46 10.03 5.42
C SER A 137 32.78 10.81 5.39
N GLY A 138 32.95 11.70 4.40
CA GLY A 138 34.08 12.63 4.27
C GLY A 138 34.20 13.71 5.37
N SER A 139 33.50 13.54 6.50
CA SER A 139 33.56 14.43 7.66
C SER A 139 34.16 13.70 8.86
N ASN A 140 35.45 13.91 9.10
CA ASN A 140 36.24 13.32 10.19
C ASN A 140 35.77 13.66 11.62
N LEU A 141 34.68 14.43 11.79
CA LEU A 141 34.07 14.74 13.10
C LEU A 141 32.88 13.82 13.47
N GLY A 142 32.50 12.86 12.63
CA GLY A 142 31.26 12.08 12.82
C GLY A 142 31.39 10.56 12.99
N ALA A 143 32.60 9.99 12.86
CA ALA A 143 32.78 8.52 12.82
C ALA A 143 32.30 7.81 14.10
N GLY A 144 32.55 8.41 15.28
CA GLY A 144 32.08 7.87 16.56
C GLY A 144 30.56 7.93 16.71
N GLY A 145 29.93 9.03 16.27
CA GLY A 145 28.46 9.18 16.30
C GLY A 145 27.76 8.20 15.36
N GLN A 146 28.34 7.95 14.18
CA GLN A 146 27.81 6.97 13.23
C GLN A 146 27.92 5.53 13.76
N LEU A 147 29.04 5.16 14.39
CA LEU A 147 29.19 3.86 15.05
C LEU A 147 28.18 3.67 16.19
N LEU A 148 27.98 4.69 17.02
CA LEU A 148 26.98 4.63 18.10
C LEU A 148 25.56 4.47 17.55
N ALA A 149 25.21 5.20 16.49
CA ALA A 149 23.91 5.05 15.82
C ALA A 149 23.74 3.64 15.20
N ALA A 150 24.79 3.09 14.59
CA ALA A 150 24.78 1.76 14.01
C ALA A 150 24.58 0.67 15.07
N VAL A 151 25.31 0.77 16.19
CA VAL A 151 25.16 -0.16 17.34
C VAL A 151 23.77 -0.03 17.95
N PHE A 152 23.25 1.19 18.13
CA PHE A 152 21.91 1.41 18.65
C PHE A 152 20.83 0.81 17.74
N LEU A 153 20.95 1.00 16.42
CA LEU A 153 20.05 0.40 15.44
C LEU A 153 20.13 -1.13 15.48
N LEU A 154 21.32 -1.71 15.55
CA LEU A 154 21.51 -3.16 15.61
C LEU A 154 20.94 -3.76 16.91
N ILE A 155 21.18 -3.13 18.06
CA ILE A 155 20.58 -3.56 19.33
C ILE A 155 19.06 -3.47 19.24
N GLY A 156 18.53 -2.34 18.75
CA GLY A 156 17.09 -2.13 18.61
C GLY A 156 16.43 -3.16 17.68
N THR A 157 17.04 -3.43 16.52
CA THR A 157 16.53 -4.42 15.54
C THR A 157 16.61 -5.85 16.08
N VAL A 158 17.74 -6.28 16.64
CA VAL A 158 17.89 -7.62 17.23
C VAL A 158 16.92 -7.81 18.39
N SER A 159 16.82 -6.84 19.28
CA SER A 159 15.92 -6.86 20.44
C SER A 159 14.44 -6.92 20.01
N THR A 160 14.05 -6.17 18.98
CA THR A 160 12.71 -6.19 18.37
C THR A 160 12.41 -7.55 17.72
N LEU A 161 13.37 -8.13 17.00
CA LEU A 161 13.22 -9.46 16.41
C LEU A 161 13.07 -10.54 17.49
N ILE A 162 13.83 -10.46 18.59
CA ILE A 162 13.69 -11.36 19.73
C ILE A 162 12.30 -11.24 20.38
N TYR A 163 11.76 -10.02 20.48
CA TYR A 163 10.38 -9.82 20.96
C TYR A 163 9.35 -10.53 20.07
N PHE A 164 9.46 -10.40 18.75
CA PHE A 164 8.56 -11.04 17.78
C PHE A 164 8.87 -12.50 17.50
N GLN A 165 9.99 -13.03 17.99
CA GLN A 165 10.33 -14.43 17.83
C GLN A 165 9.27 -15.27 18.54
N PHE A 166 8.41 -15.88 17.74
CA PHE A 166 7.31 -16.76 18.16
C PHE A 166 7.83 -18.11 18.66
N SER A 167 8.92 -18.14 19.46
CA SER A 167 9.41 -19.34 20.15
C SER A 167 8.61 -19.64 21.43
N ALA A 168 7.35 -19.22 21.47
CA ALA A 168 6.38 -19.80 22.38
C ALA A 168 5.82 -21.07 21.74
N ARG A 169 6.63 -22.14 21.77
CA ARG A 169 6.09 -23.50 21.69
C ARG A 169 5.11 -23.60 22.85
N ARG A 170 3.82 -23.52 22.57
CA ARG A 170 2.76 -23.66 23.57
C ARG A 170 2.63 -25.15 23.88
N ASN A 171 3.56 -25.68 24.67
CA ASN A 171 3.41 -26.99 25.28
C ASN A 171 2.47 -26.83 26.48
N ALA A 172 1.35 -27.54 26.44
CA ALA A 172 0.23 -27.44 27.37
C ALA A 172 0.52 -27.85 28.83
N ALA A 173 1.78 -28.07 29.23
CA ALA A 173 2.07 -28.69 30.54
C ALA A 173 3.39 -28.31 31.23
N GLN A 174 4.22 -27.40 30.70
CA GLN A 174 5.47 -27.02 31.38
C GLN A 174 5.81 -25.56 31.11
N GLN A 175 6.03 -24.82 32.19
CA GLN A 175 6.48 -23.44 32.21
C GLN A 175 7.67 -23.26 31.26
N THR A 176 7.40 -22.69 30.09
CA THR A 176 8.43 -22.22 29.17
C THR A 176 9.04 -20.95 29.75
N SER A 177 9.90 -21.12 30.77
CA SER A 177 10.77 -20.04 31.19
C SER A 177 11.73 -19.76 30.03
N ARG A 178 11.47 -18.68 29.29
CA ARG A 178 12.51 -18.06 28.46
C ARG A 178 13.74 -17.85 29.37
N THR A 179 14.94 -18.14 28.87
CA THR A 179 16.16 -17.85 29.62
C THR A 179 16.20 -16.35 29.96
N ALA A 180 16.57 -15.99 31.19
CA ALA A 180 16.59 -14.61 31.69
C ALA A 180 17.15 -13.55 30.69
N PRO A 181 18.26 -13.79 29.96
CA PRO A 181 18.75 -12.82 28.97
C PRO A 181 17.80 -12.60 27.78
N VAL A 182 17.06 -13.62 27.35
CA VAL A 182 16.09 -13.53 26.25
C VAL A 182 14.86 -12.72 26.67
N GLN A 183 14.45 -12.82 27.94
CA GLN A 183 13.32 -12.04 28.46
C GLN A 183 13.67 -10.55 28.59
N MET A 184 14.88 -10.22 29.04
CA MET A 184 15.36 -8.83 29.08
C MET A 184 15.48 -8.25 27.67
N ALA A 185 16.07 -8.99 26.72
CA ALA A 185 16.16 -8.56 25.33
C ALA A 185 14.78 -8.37 24.68
N ALA A 186 13.79 -9.20 25.00
CA ALA A 186 12.42 -9.01 24.52
C ALA A 186 11.74 -7.77 25.12
N PHE A 187 11.97 -7.47 26.41
CA PHE A 187 11.41 -6.27 27.06
C PHE A 187 11.95 -4.98 26.43
N VAL A 188 13.26 -4.92 26.16
CA VAL A 188 13.85 -3.80 25.42
C VAL A 188 13.17 -3.66 24.04
N GLY A 189 12.93 -4.77 23.34
CA GLY A 189 12.30 -4.77 22.02
C GLY A 189 10.87 -4.25 22.07
N GLN A 190 10.13 -4.61 23.13
CA GLN A 190 8.79 -4.07 23.39
C GLN A 190 8.78 -2.54 23.52
N ILE A 191 9.78 -1.97 24.21
CA ILE A 191 9.91 -0.51 24.34
C ILE A 191 10.16 0.12 22.97
N PHE A 192 11.07 -0.44 22.17
CA PHE A 192 11.34 0.05 20.81
C PHE A 192 10.08 0.02 19.94
N ILE A 193 9.29 -1.07 19.99
CA ILE A 193 8.02 -1.18 19.27
C ILE A 193 7.02 -0.13 19.76
N ALA A 194 6.87 0.05 21.07
CA ALA A 194 5.95 1.04 21.63
C ALA A 194 6.30 2.47 21.18
N ILE A 195 7.59 2.80 21.16
CA ILE A 195 8.08 4.10 20.66
C ILE A 195 7.81 4.22 19.16
N ALA A 196 8.14 3.21 18.36
CA ALA A 196 7.96 3.24 16.91
C ALA A 196 6.48 3.36 16.50
N LEU A 197 5.60 2.56 17.12
CA LEU A 197 4.15 2.64 16.90
C LEU A 197 3.58 3.98 17.39
N GLY A 198 4.05 4.48 18.53
CA GLY A 198 3.67 5.79 19.04
C GLY A 198 4.05 6.93 18.08
N ALA A 199 5.27 6.90 17.54
CA ALA A 199 5.73 7.86 16.54
C ALA A 199 4.93 7.77 15.23
N LEU A 200 4.64 6.55 14.75
CA LEU A 200 3.82 6.35 13.56
C LEU A 200 2.40 6.87 13.76
N TYR A 201 1.79 6.58 14.91
CA TYR A 201 0.46 7.08 15.25
C TYR A 201 0.41 8.61 15.34
N ALA A 202 1.39 9.22 16.02
CA ALA A 202 1.52 10.67 16.08
C ALA A 202 1.70 11.28 14.68
N GLY A 203 2.50 10.65 13.83
CA GLY A 203 2.67 11.06 12.43
C GLY A 203 1.38 10.99 11.61
N ILE A 204 0.60 9.92 11.77
CA ILE A 204 -0.70 9.78 11.11
C ILE A 204 -1.68 10.86 11.60
N LEU A 205 -1.76 11.10 12.91
CA LEU A 205 -2.60 12.16 13.48
C LEU A 205 -2.18 13.55 12.99
N ALA A 206 -0.88 13.84 12.99
CA ALA A 206 -0.36 15.12 12.49
C ALA A 206 -0.69 15.30 11.00
N ALA A 207 -0.49 14.27 10.18
CA ALA A 207 -0.84 14.30 8.76
C ALA A 207 -2.34 14.49 8.55
N ALA A 208 -3.19 13.82 9.32
CA ALA A 208 -4.64 13.98 9.24
C ALA A 208 -5.10 15.39 9.65
N LEU A 209 -4.52 15.96 10.71
CA LEU A 209 -4.79 17.33 11.14
C LEU A 209 -4.31 18.35 10.11
N THR A 210 -3.10 18.18 9.56
CA THR A 210 -2.59 19.04 8.48
C THR A 210 -3.49 18.97 7.26
N ALA A 211 -3.88 17.77 6.82
CA ALA A 211 -4.80 17.60 5.70
C ALA A 211 -6.15 18.28 5.96
N LEU A 212 -6.68 18.21 7.19
CA LEU A 212 -7.91 18.88 7.57
C LEU A 212 -7.77 20.41 7.52
N ILE A 213 -6.67 20.96 8.04
CA ILE A 213 -6.34 22.39 8.00
C ILE A 213 -6.26 22.85 6.54
N GLU A 214 -5.56 22.10 5.68
CA GLU A 214 -5.48 22.40 4.24
C GLU A 214 -6.84 22.41 3.56
N ARG A 215 -7.74 21.48 3.90
CA ARG A 215 -9.10 21.48 3.34
C ARG A 215 -9.91 22.70 3.79
N PHE A 216 -9.79 23.13 5.05
CA PHE A 216 -10.44 24.35 5.52
C PHE A 216 -9.86 25.62 4.88
N ASP A 217 -8.54 25.71 4.73
CA ASP A 217 -7.89 26.84 4.06
C ASP A 217 -8.24 26.90 2.57
N PHE A 218 -8.33 25.74 1.91
CA PHE A 218 -8.85 25.64 0.55
C PHE A 218 -10.29 26.15 0.45
N LEU A 219 -11.20 25.76 1.35
CA LEU A 219 -12.58 26.25 1.36
C LEU A 219 -12.64 27.77 1.54
N ARG A 220 -11.83 28.31 2.46
CA ARG A 220 -11.75 29.77 2.69
C ARG A 220 -11.31 30.50 1.42
N THR A 221 -10.23 30.03 0.79
CA THR A 221 -9.67 30.63 -0.43
C THR A 221 -10.64 30.52 -1.61
N ALA A 222 -11.31 29.37 -1.75
CA ALA A 222 -12.34 29.17 -2.77
C ALA A 222 -13.52 30.15 -2.59
N ILE A 223 -14.01 30.35 -1.35
CA ILE A 223 -15.09 31.32 -1.08
C ILE A 223 -14.67 32.74 -1.47
N GLN A 224 -13.44 33.16 -1.13
CA GLN A 224 -12.91 34.48 -1.53
C GLN A 224 -12.76 34.63 -3.04
N THR A 225 -12.54 33.52 -3.76
CA THR A 225 -12.49 33.52 -5.22
C THR A 225 -13.89 33.63 -5.84
N PHE A 226 -14.92 33.10 -5.18
CA PHE A 226 -16.31 33.13 -5.65
C PHE A 226 -17.07 34.41 -5.28
N LEU A 227 -16.78 35.01 -4.12
CA LEU A 227 -17.29 36.31 -3.70
C LEU A 227 -16.13 37.33 -3.75
N PRO A 228 -15.94 38.04 -4.88
CA PRO A 228 -15.01 39.17 -4.94
C PRO A 228 -15.43 40.31 -4.00
#